data_AF-A0A7S1W3A2-F1
#
_entry.id   AF-A0A7S1W3A2-F1
#
_cell.length_a   1.000
_cell.length_b   1.000
_cell.length_c   1.000
_cell.angle_alpha   90.00
_cell.angle_beta   90.00
_cell.angle_gamma   90.00
#
_symmetry.space_group_name_H-M   'P 1'
#
loop_
_entity.id
_entity.type
_entity.pdbx_description
1 polymer ?
#
loop_
_entity_poly.entity_id
_entity_poly.type
_entity_poly.pdbx_seq_one_letter_code
_entity_poly.pdbx_strand_id
1 'polypeptide(L)'
;TRVLSAAGQAAWSSSRRASSGSLRNATAVQREKIVVIGGMMSQSEADRVKNLEVLDTRSGKWEAVQATKETRIYGGAAVLGGYLYVCGGCGNTCVRYHPAGESHGRWSRVSMPPLRQPLHGCAVVALDRHLYVLGGLDLSTREVCKSVQRLDPSGKGGGAFEWVAPGMRERRRSHAAVALQHRIYVCGGCDKGFELEPDADLSVACSAGVFSPAA
;
A
#
# COMPACT_ATOMS: atom_id res chain seq x y z
N THR A 1 -1.43 7.62 -17.46
CA THR A 1 -0.48 8.03 -16.41
C THR A 1 0.22 9.28 -16.87
N ARG A 2 0.35 10.29 -16.01
CA ARG A 2 1.15 11.49 -16.29
C ARG A 2 2.43 11.42 -15.46
N VAL A 3 3.57 11.83 -16.01
CA VAL A 3 4.88 11.85 -15.34
C VAL A 3 5.36 13.30 -15.26
N LEU A 4 5.88 13.73 -14.11
CA LEU A 4 6.46 15.06 -13.92
C LEU A 4 7.99 14.95 -13.97
N SER A 5 8.65 15.73 -14.82
CA SER A 5 10.11 15.86 -14.87
C SER A 5 10.55 17.15 -14.17
N ALA A 6 11.58 17.07 -13.34
CA ALA A 6 12.10 18.22 -12.58
C ALA A 6 13.13 19.07 -13.37
N ALA A 7 13.47 18.72 -14.61
CA ALA A 7 14.47 19.43 -15.39
C ALA A 7 13.86 20.59 -16.20
N GLY A 8 14.18 21.84 -15.82
CA GLY A 8 14.08 23.05 -16.65
C GLY A 8 12.69 23.71 -16.73
N GLN A 9 11.62 22.93 -16.86
CA GLN A 9 10.23 23.37 -16.73
C GLN A 9 9.41 22.16 -16.25
N ALA A 10 8.77 22.29 -15.08
CA ALA A 10 7.95 21.23 -14.51
C ALA A 10 6.69 21.01 -15.37
N ALA A 11 6.78 20.08 -16.33
CA ALA A 11 5.69 19.75 -17.24
C ALA A 11 5.25 18.30 -17.05
N TRP A 12 3.93 18.08 -16.99
CA TRP A 12 3.36 16.74 -17.05
C TRP A 12 3.42 16.20 -18.48
N SER A 13 4.04 15.04 -18.66
CA SER A 13 4.03 14.31 -19.93
C SER A 13 3.14 13.07 -19.85
N SER A 14 2.55 12.67 -20.97
CA SER A 14 1.74 11.44 -21.05
C SER A 14 2.65 10.22 -21.18
N SER A 15 2.40 9.18 -20.40
CA SER A 15 3.03 7.86 -20.57
C SER A 15 2.00 6.81 -20.99
N ARG A 16 2.48 5.63 -21.42
CA ARG A 16 1.63 4.47 -21.73
C ARG A 16 0.74 4.14 -20.53
N ARG A 17 -0.52 3.80 -20.80
CA ARG A 17 -1.48 3.38 -19.77
C ARG A 17 -1.18 1.93 -19.36
N ALA A 18 -1.42 1.62 -18.09
CA ALA A 18 -1.49 0.24 -17.64
C ALA A 18 -2.62 -0.48 -18.40
N SER A 19 -2.51 -1.82 -18.53
CA SER A 19 -3.56 -2.62 -19.17
C SER A 19 -4.87 -2.59 -18.39
N SER A 20 -4.79 -2.41 -17.06
CA SER A 20 -5.97 -2.13 -16.22
C SER A 20 -6.04 -0.65 -15.81
N GLY A 21 -7.18 -0.01 -16.05
CA GLY A 21 -7.51 1.28 -15.45
C GLY A 21 -8.00 1.09 -14.01
N SER A 22 -7.14 0.65 -13.10
CA SER A 22 -7.55 0.30 -11.73
C SER A 22 -7.47 1.49 -10.77
N LEU A 23 -8.48 1.62 -9.90
CA LEU A 23 -8.49 2.50 -8.74
C LEU A 23 -8.31 1.69 -7.45
N ARG A 24 -7.87 2.37 -6.38
CA ARG A 24 -7.73 1.77 -5.03
C ARG A 24 -6.79 0.55 -5.00
N ASN A 25 -5.79 0.56 -5.87
CA ASN A 25 -4.74 -0.45 -5.93
C ASN A 25 -3.69 -0.23 -4.84
N ALA A 26 -2.91 -1.27 -4.56
CA ALA A 26 -1.69 -1.15 -3.79
C ALA A 26 -0.52 -0.86 -4.75
N THR A 27 0.22 0.21 -4.51
CA THR A 27 1.34 0.63 -5.38
C THR A 27 2.63 0.72 -4.57
N ALA A 28 3.74 0.26 -5.16
CA ALA A 28 5.07 0.45 -4.59
C ALA A 28 6.13 0.63 -5.67
N VAL A 29 7.26 1.23 -5.30
CA VAL A 29 8.43 1.37 -6.17
C VAL A 29 9.45 0.31 -5.79
N GLN A 30 9.91 -0.47 -6.77
CA GLN A 30 10.96 -1.46 -6.63
C GLN A 30 12.06 -1.19 -7.66
N ARG A 31 13.22 -0.69 -7.23
CA ARG A 31 14.28 -0.23 -8.15
C ARG A 31 13.71 0.78 -9.15
N GLU A 32 13.93 0.60 -10.45
CA GLU A 32 13.42 1.42 -11.54
C GLU A 32 12.04 0.96 -12.05
N LYS A 33 11.26 0.27 -11.19
CA LYS A 33 9.96 -0.29 -11.56
C LYS A 33 8.87 0.20 -10.61
N ILE A 34 7.71 0.55 -11.17
CA ILE A 34 6.48 0.82 -10.39
C ILE A 34 5.62 -0.43 -10.46
N VAL A 35 5.23 -0.96 -9.30
CA VAL A 35 4.40 -2.17 -9.20
C VAL A 35 3.02 -1.76 -8.72
N VAL A 36 1.99 -2.23 -9.43
CA VAL A 36 0.58 -2.00 -9.13
C VAL A 36 -0.10 -3.34 -8.91
N ILE A 37 -0.81 -3.49 -7.79
CA ILE A 37 -1.49 -4.73 -7.41
C ILE A 37 -2.95 -4.50 -7.08
N GLY A 38 -3.81 -5.30 -7.72
CA GLY A 38 -5.24 -5.30 -7.48
C GLY A 38 -5.90 -3.97 -7.87
N GLY A 39 -6.95 -3.63 -7.12
CA GLY A 39 -7.83 -2.50 -7.39
C GLY A 39 -9.15 -2.94 -8.02
N MET A 40 -9.86 -1.96 -8.57
CA MET A 40 -11.13 -2.16 -9.25
C MET A 40 -11.23 -1.26 -10.47
N MET A 41 -11.92 -1.72 -11.53
CA MET A 41 -12.04 -0.99 -12.79
C MET A 41 -13.17 0.05 -12.78
N SER A 42 -14.18 -0.14 -11.93
CA SER A 42 -15.26 0.82 -11.71
C SER A 42 -15.58 0.92 -10.22
N GLN A 43 -16.61 1.68 -9.85
CA GLN A 43 -17.11 1.71 -8.46
C GLN A 43 -17.88 0.43 -8.08
N SER A 44 -18.18 -0.45 -9.04
CA SER A 44 -18.86 -1.72 -8.79
C SER A 44 -17.95 -2.74 -8.11
N GLU A 45 -18.47 -3.41 -7.09
CA GLU A 45 -17.77 -4.50 -6.41
C GLU A 45 -17.51 -5.72 -7.32
N ALA A 46 -18.28 -5.86 -8.41
CA ALA A 46 -18.07 -6.91 -9.41
C ALA A 46 -16.80 -6.68 -10.25
N ASP A 47 -16.29 -5.45 -10.30
CA ASP A 47 -15.18 -5.04 -11.17
C ASP A 47 -13.81 -5.06 -10.47
N ARG A 48 -13.69 -5.83 -9.38
CA ARG A 48 -12.41 -6.05 -8.68
C ARG A 48 -11.46 -6.87 -9.55
N VAL A 49 -10.21 -6.43 -9.66
CA VAL A 49 -9.19 -7.08 -10.49
C VAL A 49 -8.21 -7.92 -9.68
N LYS A 50 -7.71 -8.98 -10.33
CA LYS A 50 -6.66 -9.86 -9.81
C LYS A 50 -5.38 -9.70 -10.62
N ASN A 51 -4.76 -8.53 -10.59
CA ASN A 51 -3.60 -8.21 -11.41
C ASN A 51 -2.38 -7.83 -10.56
N LEU A 52 -1.21 -8.11 -11.14
CA LEU A 52 0.07 -7.54 -10.75
C LEU A 52 0.71 -7.01 -12.04
N GLU A 53 0.75 -5.69 -12.15
CA GLU A 53 1.29 -4.97 -13.30
C GLU A 53 2.54 -4.21 -12.90
N VAL A 54 3.53 -4.18 -13.78
CA VAL A 54 4.80 -3.51 -13.54
C VAL A 54 5.08 -2.53 -14.67
N LEU A 55 5.33 -1.28 -14.32
CA LEU A 55 5.88 -0.29 -15.24
C LEU A 55 7.39 -0.30 -15.10
N ASP A 56 8.08 -0.68 -16.17
CA ASP A 56 9.51 -0.43 -16.32
C ASP A 56 9.71 1.04 -16.68
N THR A 57 10.32 1.82 -15.78
CA THR A 57 10.43 3.27 -15.95
C THR A 57 11.47 3.68 -16.99
N ARG A 58 12.41 2.79 -17.35
CA ARG A 58 13.40 3.04 -18.41
C ARG A 58 12.79 2.93 -19.80
N SER A 59 12.00 1.88 -20.02
CA SER A 59 11.34 1.63 -21.30
C SER A 59 9.98 2.32 -21.41
N GLY A 60 9.40 2.75 -20.29
CA GLY A 60 8.04 3.30 -20.22
C GLY A 60 6.95 2.28 -20.56
N LYS A 61 7.26 0.97 -20.49
CA LYS A 61 6.34 -0.11 -20.84
C LYS A 61 5.73 -0.74 -19.60
N TRP A 62 4.43 -1.00 -19.68
CA TRP A 62 3.71 -1.82 -18.71
C TRP A 62 3.77 -3.27 -19.11
N GLU A 63 3.99 -4.13 -18.12
CA GLU A 63 4.02 -5.58 -18.26
C GLU A 63 3.07 -6.19 -17.23
N ALA A 64 2.16 -7.03 -17.71
CA ALA A 64 1.36 -7.88 -16.84
C ALA A 64 2.24 -9.05 -16.40
N VAL A 65 2.53 -9.14 -15.10
CA VAL A 65 3.45 -10.13 -14.56
C VAL A 65 2.70 -11.41 -14.19
N GLN A 66 1.63 -11.30 -13.39
CA GLN A 66 0.81 -12.44 -13.01
C GLN A 66 -0.54 -12.02 -12.46
N ALA A 67 -1.50 -12.96 -12.47
CA ALA A 67 -2.73 -12.80 -11.70
C ALA A 67 -2.49 -13.07 -10.21
N THR A 68 -3.10 -12.29 -9.34
CA THR A 68 -3.09 -12.54 -7.89
C THR A 68 -4.12 -13.62 -7.52
N LYS A 69 -3.91 -14.34 -6.42
CA LYS A 69 -4.86 -15.37 -5.96
C LYS A 69 -6.19 -14.74 -5.52
N GLU A 70 -6.08 -13.68 -4.72
CA GLU A 70 -7.21 -12.92 -4.20
C GLU A 70 -7.40 -11.61 -4.98
N THR A 71 -8.64 -11.14 -5.08
CA THR A 71 -8.93 -9.73 -5.39
C THR A 71 -8.56 -8.89 -4.17
N ARG A 72 -7.91 -7.75 -4.39
CA ARG A 72 -7.47 -6.86 -3.32
C ARG A 72 -7.79 -5.42 -3.68
N ILE A 73 -8.43 -4.69 -2.79
CA ILE A 73 -8.74 -3.27 -2.94
C ILE A 73 -8.37 -2.55 -1.65
N TYR A 74 -7.87 -1.31 -1.73
CA TYR A 74 -7.46 -0.54 -0.56
C TYR A 74 -6.38 -1.21 0.31
N GLY A 75 -5.56 -2.08 -0.29
CA GLY A 75 -4.35 -2.59 0.36
C GLY A 75 -3.23 -1.54 0.31
N GLY A 76 -2.29 -1.63 1.24
CA GLY A 76 -1.04 -0.89 1.15
C GLY A 76 0.10 -1.81 0.71
N ALA A 77 1.12 -1.23 0.08
CA ALA A 77 2.30 -1.97 -0.35
C ALA A 77 3.59 -1.22 -0.03
N ALA A 78 4.64 -1.98 0.26
CA ALA A 78 6.00 -1.45 0.44
C ALA A 78 7.03 -2.47 -0.03
N VAL A 79 8.21 -1.98 -0.42
CA VAL A 79 9.36 -2.82 -0.77
C VAL A 79 10.35 -2.83 0.39
N LEU A 80 10.74 -4.03 0.81
CA LEU A 80 11.74 -4.22 1.85
C LEU A 80 12.65 -5.40 1.50
N GLY A 81 13.98 -5.20 1.59
CA GLY A 81 14.95 -6.25 1.28
C GLY A 81 14.85 -6.79 -0.16
N GLY A 82 14.36 -5.97 -1.10
CA GLY A 82 14.13 -6.40 -2.48
C GLY A 82 12.84 -7.19 -2.70
N TYR A 83 12.04 -7.44 -1.67
CA TYR A 83 10.73 -8.09 -1.79
C TYR A 83 9.61 -7.07 -1.71
N LEU A 84 8.53 -7.32 -2.46
CA LEU A 84 7.31 -6.53 -2.36
C LEU A 84 6.39 -7.14 -1.31
N TYR A 85 5.90 -6.33 -0.39
CA TYR A 85 4.93 -6.72 0.62
C TYR A 85 3.63 -5.99 0.36
N VAL A 86 2.51 -6.72 0.46
CA VAL A 86 1.17 -6.18 0.32
C VAL A 86 0.36 -6.58 1.54
N CYS A 87 -0.19 -5.60 2.24
CA CYS A 87 -0.93 -5.80 3.49
C CYS A 87 -2.33 -5.18 3.39
N GLY A 88 -3.32 -5.86 3.99
CA GLY A 88 -4.70 -5.35 4.03
C GLY A 88 -5.38 -5.31 2.67
N GLY A 89 -6.61 -4.82 2.62
CA GLY A 89 -7.40 -4.78 1.38
C GLY A 89 -7.99 -6.12 0.92
N CYS A 90 -7.77 -7.17 1.71
CA CYS A 90 -8.36 -8.50 1.59
C CYS A 90 -8.27 -9.13 2.99
N GLY A 91 -9.22 -8.78 3.86
CA GLY A 91 -9.17 -9.14 5.28
C GLY A 91 -7.90 -8.64 5.98
N ASN A 92 -7.33 -9.47 6.84
CA ASN A 92 -6.08 -9.21 7.57
C ASN A 92 -4.83 -9.79 6.88
N THR A 93 -4.91 -10.07 5.57
CA THR A 93 -3.82 -10.77 4.87
C THR A 93 -2.58 -9.89 4.68
N CYS A 94 -1.41 -10.51 4.79
CA CYS A 94 -0.12 -9.98 4.35
C CYS A 94 0.54 -11.00 3.40
N VAL A 95 1.02 -10.54 2.25
CA VAL A 95 1.68 -11.39 1.26
C VAL A 95 2.98 -10.76 0.81
N ARG A 96 4.01 -11.60 0.64
CA ARG A 96 5.30 -11.21 0.09
C ARG A 96 5.42 -11.76 -1.33
N TYR A 97 5.80 -10.92 -2.26
CA TYR A 97 6.20 -11.32 -3.59
C TYR A 97 7.70 -11.11 -3.79
N HIS A 98 8.34 -12.13 -4.33
CA HIS A 98 9.71 -12.07 -4.83
C HIS A 98 9.63 -11.96 -6.35
N PRO A 99 10.18 -10.90 -6.96
CA PRO A 99 10.42 -10.92 -8.40
C PRO A 99 11.30 -12.12 -8.71
N ALA A 100 10.81 -13.08 -9.51
CA ALA A 100 11.71 -14.04 -10.11
C ALA A 100 12.73 -13.27 -10.96
N GLY A 101 13.96 -13.77 -11.05
CA GLY A 101 14.96 -13.21 -11.95
C GLY A 101 14.43 -13.07 -13.38
N GLU A 102 15.17 -12.34 -14.21
CA GLU A 102 14.78 -11.89 -15.56
C GLU A 102 14.24 -12.99 -16.50
N SER A 103 14.40 -14.28 -16.15
CA SER A 103 14.07 -15.43 -17.00
C SER A 103 12.70 -16.08 -16.82
N HIS A 104 11.90 -15.80 -15.77
CA HIS A 104 10.72 -16.65 -15.47
C HIS A 104 9.36 -15.99 -15.32
N GLY A 105 9.20 -14.70 -15.63
CA GLY A 105 7.90 -14.05 -15.85
C GLY A 105 6.87 -14.07 -14.70
N ARG A 106 7.07 -14.83 -13.62
CA ARG A 106 6.13 -15.03 -12.51
C ARG A 106 6.83 -14.77 -11.20
N TRP A 107 6.23 -13.95 -10.35
CA TRP A 107 6.78 -13.64 -9.04
C TRP A 107 6.38 -14.72 -8.04
N SER A 108 7.34 -15.26 -7.27
CA SER A 108 7.00 -16.24 -6.25
C SER A 108 6.28 -15.55 -5.09
N ARG A 109 5.10 -16.06 -4.71
CA ARG A 109 4.25 -15.53 -3.64
C ARG A 109 4.41 -16.38 -2.38
N VAL A 110 4.63 -15.72 -1.25
CA VAL A 110 4.68 -16.34 0.08
C VAL A 110 3.67 -15.66 0.98
N SER A 111 2.87 -16.44 1.71
CA SER A 111 1.99 -15.91 2.75
C SER A 111 2.84 -15.45 3.93
N MET A 112 2.60 -14.23 4.40
CA MET A 112 3.23 -13.73 5.61
C MET A 112 2.24 -13.86 6.78
N PRO A 113 2.71 -13.75 8.03
CA PRO A 113 1.84 -13.69 9.19
C PRO A 113 0.78 -12.59 9.04
N PRO A 114 -0.47 -12.85 9.43
CA PRO A 114 -1.56 -11.92 9.18
C PRO A 114 -1.44 -10.69 10.09
N LEU A 115 -2.06 -9.59 9.64
CA LEU A 115 -2.29 -8.42 10.46
C LEU A 115 -3.14 -8.79 11.68
N ARG A 116 -2.98 -8.03 12.76
CA ARG A 116 -3.77 -8.19 13.99
C ARG A 116 -5.24 -7.80 13.81
N GLN A 117 -5.56 -7.04 12.76
CA GLN A 117 -6.92 -6.65 12.42
C GLN A 117 -7.08 -6.53 10.87
N PRO A 118 -8.28 -6.75 10.32
CA PRO A 118 -8.53 -6.62 8.89
C PRO A 118 -8.64 -5.15 8.48
N LEU A 119 -7.67 -4.66 7.71
CA LEU A 119 -7.55 -3.24 7.38
C LEU A 119 -7.82 -2.93 5.91
N HIS A 120 -8.69 -1.95 5.66
CA HIS A 120 -8.83 -1.28 4.37
C HIS A 120 -8.31 0.16 4.43
N GLY A 121 -7.61 0.60 3.39
CA GLY A 121 -7.11 1.98 3.26
C GLY A 121 -5.99 2.28 4.25
N CYS A 122 -5.23 1.27 4.64
CA CYS A 122 -4.01 1.43 5.43
C CYS A 122 -2.84 1.85 4.55
N ALA A 123 -1.87 2.54 5.15
CA ALA A 123 -0.58 2.77 4.51
C ALA A 123 0.43 1.72 4.98
N VAL A 124 1.34 1.31 4.10
CA VAL A 124 2.43 0.38 4.43
C VAL A 124 3.75 1.05 4.12
N VAL A 125 4.68 1.02 5.07
CA VAL A 125 5.98 1.68 4.97
C VAL A 125 7.07 0.71 5.39
N ALA A 126 8.17 0.65 4.63
CA ALA A 126 9.38 -0.04 5.05
C ALA A 126 10.33 0.97 5.71
N LEU A 127 10.80 0.66 6.92
CA LEU A 127 11.77 1.49 7.65
C LEU A 127 12.61 0.60 8.58
N ASP A 128 13.93 0.80 8.59
CA ASP A 128 14.87 0.15 9.51
C ASP A 128 14.68 -1.37 9.63
N ARG A 129 14.58 -2.05 8.48
CA ARG A 129 14.35 -3.51 8.33
C ARG A 129 12.97 -4.02 8.74
N HIS A 130 12.05 -3.14 9.08
CA HIS A 130 10.69 -3.51 9.47
C HIS A 130 9.66 -3.01 8.45
N LEU A 131 8.53 -3.70 8.42
CA LEU A 131 7.31 -3.22 7.77
C LEU A 131 6.40 -2.61 8.82
N TYR A 132 5.89 -1.43 8.53
CA TYR A 132 4.91 -0.72 9.34
C TYR A 132 3.60 -0.63 8.57
N VAL A 133 2.49 -0.97 9.23
CA VAL A 133 1.13 -0.85 8.71
C VAL A 133 0.41 0.17 9.57
N LEU A 134 0.01 1.28 8.97
CA LEU A 134 -0.51 2.46 9.65
C LEU A 134 -1.98 2.68 9.35
N GLY A 135 -2.77 2.86 10.41
CA GLY A 135 -4.19 3.20 10.35
C GLY A 135 -5.00 2.28 9.45
N GLY A 136 -5.93 2.85 8.69
CA GLY A 136 -6.94 2.15 7.92
C GLY A 136 -8.27 2.05 8.66
N LEU A 137 -9.26 1.51 7.98
CA LEU A 137 -10.56 1.12 8.52
C LEU A 137 -10.48 -0.34 8.93
N ASP A 138 -10.74 -0.64 10.21
CA ASP A 138 -10.96 -2.00 10.66
C ASP A 138 -12.33 -2.47 10.18
N LEU A 139 -12.36 -3.51 9.36
CA LEU A 139 -13.60 -4.06 8.81
C LEU A 139 -14.44 -4.83 9.83
N SER A 140 -13.83 -5.27 10.94
CA SER A 140 -14.53 -5.95 12.03
C SER A 140 -15.32 -4.96 12.88
N THR A 141 -14.72 -3.83 13.23
CA THR A 141 -15.35 -2.81 14.10
C THR A 141 -15.99 -1.66 13.33
N ARG A 142 -15.64 -1.49 12.05
CA ARG A 142 -15.98 -0.34 11.20
C ARG A 142 -15.42 0.99 11.71
N GLU A 143 -14.41 0.94 12.56
CA GLU A 143 -13.74 2.12 13.08
C GLU A 143 -12.48 2.47 12.28
N VAL A 144 -12.22 3.77 12.13
CA VAL A 144 -10.94 4.22 11.58
C VAL A 144 -9.87 4.09 12.67
N CYS A 145 -8.75 3.49 12.35
CA CYS A 145 -7.71 3.21 13.32
C CYS A 145 -6.64 4.31 13.33
N LYS A 146 -6.07 4.54 14.52
CA LYS A 146 -4.77 5.23 14.70
C LYS A 146 -3.63 4.25 14.99
N SER A 147 -3.93 2.95 14.97
CA SER A 147 -2.99 1.90 15.34
C SER A 147 -1.84 1.80 14.34
N VAL A 148 -0.66 1.44 14.85
CA VAL A 148 0.50 1.10 14.04
C VAL A 148 0.88 -0.34 14.37
N GLN A 149 1.07 -1.16 13.34
CA GLN A 149 1.56 -2.53 13.48
C GLN A 149 2.92 -2.66 12.81
N ARG A 150 3.84 -3.42 13.42
CA ARG A 150 5.19 -3.66 12.91
C ARG A 150 5.44 -5.14 12.70
N LEU A 151 6.09 -5.48 11.60
CA LEU A 151 6.58 -6.84 11.31
C LEU A 151 8.09 -6.79 11.03
N ASP A 152 8.86 -7.66 11.71
CA ASP A 152 10.18 -8.07 11.25
C ASP A 152 10.02 -9.30 10.32
N PRO A 153 10.18 -9.16 9.01
CA PRO A 153 10.00 -10.26 8.07
C PRO A 153 11.14 -11.29 8.10
N SER A 154 12.24 -11.03 8.82
CA SER A 154 13.30 -12.03 9.05
C SER A 154 12.85 -13.15 10.00
N GLY A 155 11.74 -12.95 10.71
CA GLY A 155 11.21 -13.89 11.68
C GLY A 155 11.87 -13.80 13.07
N LYS A 156 12.90 -12.96 13.23
CA LYS A 156 13.45 -12.65 14.55
C LYS A 156 12.37 -11.94 15.38
N GLY A 157 12.15 -12.41 16.61
CA GLY A 157 11.09 -11.87 17.48
C GLY A 157 9.70 -12.49 17.30
N GLY A 158 9.58 -13.70 16.76
CA GLY A 158 8.32 -14.45 16.71
C GLY A 158 7.52 -14.29 15.41
N GLY A 159 8.01 -13.45 14.48
CA GLY A 159 7.53 -13.35 13.10
C GLY A 159 6.12 -12.80 12.92
N ALA A 160 5.38 -12.49 13.99
CA ALA A 160 4.04 -11.92 13.90
C ALA A 160 4.09 -10.39 13.80
N PHE A 161 2.98 -9.79 13.34
CA PHE A 161 2.78 -8.36 13.52
C PHE A 161 2.65 -8.04 15.02
N GLU A 162 3.23 -6.93 15.46
CA GLU A 162 3.18 -6.43 16.82
C GLU A 162 2.56 -5.04 16.84
N TRP A 163 1.85 -4.69 17.92
CA TRP A 163 1.40 -3.32 18.12
C TRP A 163 2.59 -2.42 18.46
N VAL A 164 2.66 -1.26 17.82
CA VAL A 164 3.60 -0.20 18.20
C VAL A 164 2.87 0.87 18.99
N ALA A 165 3.37 1.16 20.19
CA ALA A 165 2.82 2.16 21.08
C ALA A 165 3.83 3.30 21.33
N PRO A 166 3.37 4.57 21.39
CA PRO A 166 2.02 5.01 21.02
C PRO A 166 1.77 4.86 19.51
N GLY A 167 0.50 4.73 19.12
CA GLY A 167 0.11 4.77 17.71
C GLY A 167 0.17 6.19 17.11
N MET A 168 -0.46 6.40 15.96
CA MET A 168 -0.64 7.73 15.39
C MET A 168 -1.45 8.64 16.31
N ARG A 169 -1.25 9.97 16.20
CA ARG A 169 -2.04 10.96 16.95
C ARG A 169 -3.51 10.92 16.56
N GLU A 170 -3.77 10.94 15.25
CA GLU A 170 -5.11 10.94 14.66
C GLU A 170 -5.45 9.58 14.03
N ARG A 171 -6.73 9.22 14.04
CA ARG A 171 -7.26 8.11 13.25
C ARG A 171 -7.24 8.50 11.78
N ARG A 172 -6.77 7.59 10.91
CA ARG A 172 -6.65 7.89 9.47
C ARG A 172 -6.88 6.64 8.62
N ARG A 173 -7.69 6.76 7.57
CA ARG A 173 -7.73 5.83 6.43
C ARG A 173 -7.50 6.58 5.11
N SER A 174 -7.13 5.85 4.06
CA SER A 174 -6.86 6.40 2.72
C SER A 174 -5.83 7.54 2.74
N HIS A 175 -4.86 7.47 3.65
CA HIS A 175 -3.78 8.44 3.80
C HIS A 175 -2.52 7.96 3.07
N ALA A 176 -1.59 8.89 2.82
CA ALA A 176 -0.26 8.57 2.34
C ALA A 176 0.70 8.49 3.53
N ALA A 177 1.69 7.60 3.44
CA ALA A 177 2.81 7.57 4.37
C ALA A 177 4.13 7.30 3.66
N VAL A 178 5.23 7.88 4.15
CA VAL A 178 6.57 7.75 3.57
C VAL A 178 7.63 7.67 4.67
N ALA A 179 8.66 6.85 4.46
CA ALA A 179 9.84 6.86 5.31
C ALA A 179 10.88 7.87 4.80
N LEU A 180 11.41 8.69 5.71
CA LEU A 180 12.50 9.63 5.42
C LEU A 180 13.34 9.80 6.69
N GLN A 181 14.66 9.68 6.58
CA GLN A 181 15.60 9.92 7.71
C GLN A 181 15.21 9.19 9.01
N HIS A 182 14.99 7.87 8.95
CA HIS A 182 14.59 7.04 10.11
C HIS A 182 13.25 7.43 10.76
N ARG A 183 12.39 8.14 10.03
CA ARG A 183 11.06 8.56 10.50
C ARG A 183 10.01 8.22 9.46
N ILE A 184 8.77 8.02 9.92
CA ILE A 184 7.61 7.83 9.06
C ILE A 184 6.77 9.11 9.10
N TYR A 185 6.49 9.67 7.94
CA TYR A 185 5.63 10.83 7.76
C TYR A 185 4.29 10.35 7.22
N VAL A 186 3.20 10.88 7.77
CA VAL A 186 1.83 10.52 7.39
C VAL A 186 1.09 11.79 6.99
N CYS A 187 0.46 11.78 5.81
CA CYS A 187 -0.24 12.95 5.25
C CYS A 187 -1.63 12.59 4.73
N GLY A 188 -2.60 13.47 4.98
CA GLY A 188 -3.95 13.33 4.45
C GLY A 188 -4.76 12.22 5.11
N GLY A 189 -5.71 11.69 4.34
CA GLY A 189 -6.69 10.68 4.75
C GLY A 189 -7.97 11.28 5.34
N CYS A 190 -8.81 10.44 5.91
CA CYS A 190 -9.99 10.83 6.67
C CYS A 190 -10.13 9.97 7.93
N ASP A 191 -10.85 10.48 8.93
CA ASP A 191 -11.14 9.82 10.20
C ASP A 191 -12.58 9.28 10.30
N LYS A 192 -13.42 9.56 9.29
CA LYS A 192 -14.79 9.07 9.16
C LYS A 192 -14.83 7.61 8.70
N GLY A 193 -15.72 6.82 9.31
CA GLY A 193 -16.04 5.45 8.88
C GLY A 193 -16.75 5.40 7.50
N PHE A 194 -17.33 4.26 7.16
CA PHE A 194 -18.33 4.19 6.08
C PHE A 194 -19.68 4.64 6.64
N GLU A 195 -19.93 5.95 6.69
CA GLU A 195 -21.32 6.42 6.72
C GLU A 195 -21.83 6.45 5.28
N LEU A 196 -22.92 5.73 5.02
CA LEU A 196 -23.67 5.67 3.77
C LEU A 196 -24.49 6.96 3.58
N GLU A 197 -23.88 8.13 3.74
CA GLU A 197 -24.54 9.38 3.40
C GLU A 197 -24.13 9.76 1.96
N PRO A 198 -25.08 9.83 1.01
CA PRO A 198 -24.78 10.11 -0.40
C PRO A 198 -24.03 11.44 -0.62
N ASP A 199 -24.09 12.34 0.36
CA ASP A 199 -23.51 13.68 0.34
C ASP A 199 -22.49 13.92 1.47
N ALA A 200 -21.88 12.86 2.03
CA ALA A 200 -20.86 13.03 3.06
C ALA A 200 -19.65 13.81 2.52
N ASP A 201 -19.58 15.09 2.90
CA ASP A 201 -18.39 15.93 2.76
C ASP A 201 -17.19 15.16 3.33
N LEU A 202 -16.33 14.70 2.42
CA LEU A 202 -15.07 14.03 2.72
C LEU A 202 -14.17 15.10 3.33
N SER A 203 -14.37 15.40 4.61
CA SER A 203 -13.47 16.26 5.36
C SER A 203 -12.09 15.63 5.31
N VAL A 204 -11.24 16.16 4.44
CA VAL A 204 -9.86 15.76 4.30
C VAL A 204 -9.21 16.06 5.64
N ALA A 205 -8.59 15.06 6.26
CA ALA A 205 -7.70 15.31 7.37
C ALA A 205 -6.48 16.06 6.82
N CYS A 206 -6.55 17.39 6.76
CA CYS A 206 -5.52 18.28 6.21
C CYS A 206 -4.23 18.33 7.07
N SER A 207 -4.10 17.46 8.07
CA SER A 207 -2.94 17.43 8.96
C SER A 207 -1.89 16.41 8.50
N ALA A 208 -0.64 16.85 8.46
CA ALA A 208 0.53 15.97 8.37
C ALA A 208 1.03 15.63 9.79
N GLY A 209 1.48 14.40 10.00
CA GLY A 209 2.03 13.94 11.27
C GLY A 209 3.36 13.21 11.08
N VAL A 210 4.21 13.26 12.10
CA VAL A 210 5.49 12.51 12.13
C VAL A 210 5.37 11.40 13.17
N PHE A 211 5.65 10.18 12.74
CA PHE A 211 5.81 9.00 13.57
C PHE A 211 7.30 8.64 13.63
N SER A 212 7.88 8.62 14.83
CA SER A 212 9.24 8.16 15.06
C SER A 212 9.17 6.81 15.79
N PRO A 213 9.54 5.69 15.15
CA PRO A 213 9.75 4.46 15.89
C PRO A 213 10.89 4.70 16.89
N ALA A 214 10.69 4.33 18.15
CA ALA A 214 11.77 4.40 19.14
C ALA A 214 12.95 3.52 18.69
N ALA A 215 14.17 3.97 19.00
CA ALA A 215 15.44 3.31 18.64
C ALA A 215 15.54 1.86 19.16
#